data_AF-A0A2D5MN45-F1
#
_entry.id   AF-A0A2D5MN45-F1
#
_cell.length_a   1.000
_cell.length_b   1.000
_cell.length_c   1.000
_cell.angle_alpha   90.00
_cell.angle_beta   90.00
_cell.angle_gamma   90.00
#
_symmetry.space_group_name_H-M   'P 1'
#
loop_
_entity.id
_entity.type
_entity.pdbx_description
1 polymer ?
#
loop_
_entity_poly.entity_id
_entity_poly.type
_entity_poly.pdbx_seq_one_letter_code
_entity_poly.pdbx_strand_id
1 'polypeptide(L)'
;MNKVRKTKELDHYLKNIINKVPDKIENFINNKDGEFSMTYYEGNWAKDVYDNFTEIQAGKIFKRMEKFRDKAKFVQKKLAPFTDAEGIKWTGYEYKVARF
;
A
#
# COMPACT_ATOMS: atom_id res chain seq x y z
N MET A 1 21.70 -11.46 24.76
CA MET A 1 20.26 -11.69 24.52
C MET A 1 20.05 -11.97 23.03
N ASN A 2 19.85 -13.22 22.65
CA ASN A 2 19.46 -13.57 21.28
C ASN A 2 18.05 -13.01 21.03
N LYS A 3 17.94 -11.98 20.19
CA LYS A 3 16.66 -11.61 19.58
C LYS A 3 16.24 -12.80 18.73
N VAL A 4 15.40 -13.68 19.28
CA VAL A 4 14.61 -14.61 18.48
C VAL A 4 13.91 -13.73 17.45
N ARG A 5 14.29 -13.83 16.16
CA ARG A 5 13.55 -13.18 15.09
C ARG A 5 12.15 -13.77 15.18
N LYS A 6 11.21 -13.00 15.75
CA LYS A 6 9.79 -13.33 15.69
C LYS A 6 9.50 -13.42 14.19
N THR A 7 9.34 -14.62 13.66
CA THR A 7 8.98 -14.82 12.26
C THR A 7 7.68 -14.07 12.10
N LYS A 8 7.68 -12.97 11.35
CA LYS A 8 6.45 -12.24 11.06
C LYS A 8 5.54 -13.25 10.39
N GLU A 9 4.39 -13.56 10.99
CA GLU A 9 3.40 -14.38 10.30
C GLU A 9 3.05 -13.63 9.01
N LEU A 10 3.42 -14.25 7.89
CA LEU A 10 3.30 -13.63 6.59
C LEU A 10 1.83 -13.67 6.20
N ASP A 11 1.18 -12.52 6.13
CA ASP A 11 -0.17 -12.46 5.61
C ASP A 11 -0.11 -12.62 4.08
N HIS A 12 -0.36 -13.84 3.62
CA HIS A 12 -0.37 -14.19 2.20
C HIS A 12 -1.43 -13.39 1.42
N TYR A 13 -2.55 -13.07 2.05
CA TYR A 13 -3.60 -12.26 1.44
C TYR A 13 -3.12 -10.82 1.25
N LEU A 14 -2.56 -10.22 2.30
CA LEU A 14 -2.04 -8.85 2.25
C LEU A 14 -0.86 -8.71 1.27
N LYS A 15 0.02 -9.72 1.20
CA LYS A 15 1.08 -9.80 0.19
C LYS A 15 0.54 -9.73 -1.24
N ASN A 16 -0.51 -10.50 -1.53
CA ASN A 16 -1.11 -10.52 -2.85
C ASN A 16 -1.71 -9.15 -3.21
N ILE A 17 -2.38 -8.50 -2.26
CA ILE A 17 -2.91 -7.15 -2.44
C ILE A 17 -1.79 -6.16 -2.71
N ILE A 18 -0.76 -6.12 -1.86
CA ILE A 18 0.36 -5.19 -1.97
C ILE A 18 1.10 -5.36 -3.30
N ASN A 19 1.37 -6.60 -3.72
CA ASN A 19 2.05 -6.88 -4.98
C ASN A 19 1.27 -6.40 -6.21
N LYS A 20 -0.06 -6.38 -6.13
CA LYS A 20 -0.95 -5.89 -7.21
C LYS A 20 -1.07 -4.38 -7.25
N VAL A 21 -0.65 -3.64 -6.22
CA VAL A 21 -0.79 -2.17 -6.17
C VAL A 21 -0.11 -1.48 -7.36
N PRO A 22 1.17 -1.77 -7.70
CA PRO A 22 1.80 -1.16 -8.86
C PRO A 22 1.07 -1.47 -10.17
N ASP A 23 0.59 -2.71 -10.35
CA ASP A 23 -0.15 -3.13 -11.56
C ASP A 23 -1.49 -2.39 -11.67
N LYS A 24 -2.21 -2.22 -10.55
CA LYS A 24 -3.45 -1.45 -10.49
C LYS A 24 -3.24 0.00 -10.94
N ILE A 25 -2.18 0.64 -10.45
CA ILE A 25 -1.86 2.03 -10.80
C ILE A 25 -1.44 2.15 -12.26
N GLU A 26 -0.63 1.21 -12.76
CA GLU A 26 -0.21 1.17 -14.16
C GLU A 26 -1.43 1.06 -15.10
N ASN A 27 -2.34 0.13 -14.81
CA ASN A 27 -3.57 -0.03 -15.57
C ASN A 27 -4.45 1.23 -15.50
N PHE A 28 -4.55 1.86 -14.33
CA PHE A 28 -5.31 3.11 -14.15
C PHE A 28 -4.73 4.27 -14.96
N ILE A 29 -3.40 4.40 -15.02
CA ILE A 29 -2.72 5.46 -15.79
C ILE A 29 -2.89 5.22 -17.29
N ASN A 30 -2.84 3.97 -17.73
CA ASN A 30 -2.93 3.62 -19.14
C ASN A 30 -4.38 3.63 -19.68
N ASN A 31 -5.39 3.47 -18.82
CA ASN A 31 -6.81 3.53 -19.20
C ASN A 31 -7.29 4.99 -19.31
N LYS A 32 -7.12 5.61 -20.48
CA LYS A 32 -7.47 7.03 -20.70
C LYS A 32 -8.96 7.33 -20.61
N ASP A 33 -9.81 6.38 -20.95
CA ASP A 33 -11.27 6.54 -20.99
C ASP A 33 -11.94 6.23 -19.63
N GLY A 34 -11.17 5.81 -18.62
CA GLY A 34 -11.67 5.50 -17.29
C GLY A 34 -11.78 6.71 -16.36
N GLU A 35 -12.17 6.45 -15.12
CA GLU A 35 -12.30 7.44 -14.03
C GLU A 35 -11.08 8.36 -13.87
N PHE A 36 -11.29 9.63 -13.50
CA PHE A 36 -10.18 10.59 -13.31
C PHE A 36 -9.32 10.28 -12.07
N SER A 37 -9.86 9.55 -11.09
CA SER A 37 -9.16 9.15 -9.87
C SER A 37 -9.56 7.76 -9.38
N MET A 38 -8.71 7.16 -8.53
CA MET A 38 -8.90 5.81 -7.99
C MET A 38 -8.29 5.70 -6.59
N THR A 39 -8.98 5.05 -5.66
CA THR A 39 -8.36 4.51 -4.44
C THR A 39 -7.61 3.22 -4.80
N TYR A 40 -6.30 3.19 -4.59
CA TYR A 40 -5.47 2.02 -4.90
C TYR A 40 -5.13 1.17 -3.68
N TYR A 41 -5.24 1.73 -2.47
CA TYR A 41 -4.98 1.01 -1.22
C TYR A 41 -5.65 1.68 -0.01
N GLU A 42 -6.06 0.89 0.97
CA GLU A 42 -6.51 1.33 2.28
C GLU A 42 -5.74 0.58 3.36
N GLY A 43 -5.22 1.30 4.37
CA GLY A 43 -4.39 0.72 5.43
C GLY A 43 -3.12 1.54 5.68
N ASN A 44 -2.06 0.90 6.16
CA ASN A 44 -0.76 1.55 6.40
C ASN A 44 0.25 1.01 5.39
N TRP A 45 0.03 1.27 4.10
CA TRP A 45 0.69 0.58 2.99
C TRP A 45 2.20 0.39 3.16
N ALA A 46 2.95 1.43 3.52
CA ALA A 46 4.39 1.34 3.73
C ALA A 46 4.75 0.38 4.87
N LYS A 47 4.05 0.47 6.01
CA LYS A 47 4.22 -0.45 7.15
C LYS A 47 3.87 -1.88 6.72
N ASP A 48 2.77 -2.05 6.00
CA ASP A 48 2.29 -3.35 5.54
C ASP A 48 3.29 -3.99 4.55
N VAL A 49 3.95 -3.20 3.70
CA VAL A 49 5.07 -3.64 2.86
C VAL A 49 6.25 -4.13 3.72
N TYR A 50 6.74 -3.32 4.67
CA TYR A 50 7.89 -3.71 5.50
C TYR A 50 7.60 -4.84 6.49
N ASP A 51 6.32 -5.05 6.83
CA ASP A 51 5.90 -6.15 7.69
C ASP A 51 5.76 -7.47 6.95
N ASN A 52 5.52 -7.43 5.64
CA ASN A 52 5.30 -8.65 4.89
C ASN A 52 6.44 -8.99 3.92
N PHE A 53 7.28 -8.04 3.53
CA PHE A 53 8.34 -8.25 2.54
C PHE A 53 9.73 -8.08 3.12
N THR A 54 10.72 -8.78 2.55
CA THR A 54 12.12 -8.49 2.85
C THR A 54 12.49 -7.10 2.33
N GLU A 55 13.54 -6.49 2.86
CA GLU A 55 13.99 -5.15 2.42
C GLU A 55 14.25 -5.10 0.90
N ILE A 56 14.81 -6.16 0.33
CA ILE A 56 15.06 -6.26 -1.11
C ILE A 56 13.74 -6.29 -1.89
N GLN A 57 12.75 -7.05 -1.42
CA GLN A 57 11.44 -7.14 -2.06
C GLN A 57 10.66 -5.82 -1.94
N ALA A 58 10.67 -5.22 -0.75
CA ALA A 58 10.08 -3.90 -0.50
C ALA A 58 10.70 -2.86 -1.43
N GLY A 59 12.02 -2.83 -1.57
CA GLY A 59 12.73 -1.94 -2.49
C GLY A 59 12.28 -2.10 -3.94
N LYS A 60 12.04 -3.33 -4.41
CA LYS A 60 11.47 -3.57 -5.74
C LYS A 60 10.07 -2.98 -5.89
N ILE A 61 9.21 -3.14 -4.88
CA ILE A 61 7.84 -2.59 -4.89
C ILE A 61 7.88 -1.05 -4.95
N PHE A 62 8.65 -0.41 -4.07
CA PHE A 62 8.77 1.06 -4.05
C PHE A 62 9.37 1.59 -5.35
N LYS A 63 10.38 0.92 -5.92
CA LYS A 63 10.95 1.29 -7.22
C LYS A 63 9.95 1.20 -8.37
N ARG A 64 8.99 0.27 -8.31
CA ARG A 64 7.89 0.23 -9.30
C ARG A 64 6.97 1.44 -9.13
N MET A 65 6.62 1.80 -7.90
CA MET A 65 5.78 2.96 -7.60
C MET A 65 6.42 4.29 -8.05
N GLU A 66 7.74 4.42 -7.89
CA GLU A 66 8.49 5.61 -8.28
C GLU A 66 8.32 5.96 -9.77
N LYS A 67 8.17 4.96 -10.65
CA LYS A 67 7.94 5.16 -12.09
C LYS A 67 6.67 5.94 -12.41
N PHE A 68 5.74 6.03 -11.48
CA PHE A 68 4.47 6.73 -11.66
C PHE A 68 4.48 8.16 -11.13
N ARG A 69 5.55 8.58 -10.43
CA ARG A 69 5.66 9.88 -9.76
C ARG A 69 5.34 11.06 -10.66
N ASP A 70 5.84 11.01 -11.91
CA ASP A 70 5.67 12.09 -12.87
C ASP A 70 4.46 11.90 -13.80
N LYS A 71 3.73 10.79 -13.64
CA LYS A 71 2.59 10.41 -14.50
C LYS A 71 1.23 10.64 -13.83
N ALA A 72 1.19 10.74 -12.51
CA ALA A 72 -0.06 10.88 -11.76
C ALA A 72 0.17 11.63 -10.44
N LYS A 73 -0.90 12.20 -9.88
CA LYS A 73 -0.91 12.74 -8.52
C LYS A 73 -1.27 11.65 -7.53
N PHE A 74 -0.45 11.51 -6.49
CA PHE A 74 -0.71 10.63 -5.36
C PHE A 74 -1.18 11.46 -4.17
N VAL A 75 -2.29 11.06 -3.56
CA VAL A 75 -2.89 11.71 -2.40
C VAL A 75 -3.10 10.69 -1.31
N GLN A 76 -2.81 11.07 -0.07
CA GLN A 76 -3.06 10.26 1.12
C GLN A 76 -4.05 10.99 2.01
N LYS A 77 -5.13 10.32 2.40
CA LYS A 77 -6.11 10.81 3.37
C LYS A 77 -6.05 9.95 4.63
N LYS A 78 -5.85 10.56 5.79
CA LYS A 78 -5.90 9.84 7.07
C LYS A 78 -7.35 9.44 7.36
N LEU A 79 -7.57 8.17 7.69
CA LEU A 79 -8.87 7.66 8.10
C LEU A 79 -9.13 7.96 9.57
N ALA A 80 -10.41 8.08 9.94
CA ALA A 80 -10.80 8.19 11.33
C ALA A 80 -10.35 6.92 12.07
N PRO A 81 -9.72 7.06 13.25
CA PRO A 81 -9.35 5.91 14.02
C PRO A 81 -10.61 5.19 14.52
N PHE A 82 -10.56 3.86 14.59
CA PHE A 82 -11.60 3.05 15.19
C PHE A 82 -11.01 2.17 16.28
N THR A 83 -11.86 1.71 17.19
CA THR A 83 -11.47 0.82 18.27
C THR A 83 -12.12 -0.53 18.02
N ASP A 84 -11.35 -1.60 18.11
CA ASP A 84 -11.88 -2.96 17.99
C ASP A 84 -12.51 -3.45 19.32
N ALA A 85 -13.01 -4.68 19.32
CA ALA A 85 -13.63 -5.30 20.50
C ALA A 85 -12.66 -5.49 21.68
N GLU A 86 -11.34 -5.45 21.43
CA GLU A 86 -10.28 -5.62 22.42
C GLU A 86 -9.79 -4.27 22.97
N GLY A 87 -10.36 -3.15 22.51
CA GLY A 87 -9.96 -1.81 22.93
C GLY A 87 -8.73 -1.28 22.19
N ILE A 88 -8.23 -1.99 21.17
CA ILE A 88 -7.07 -1.57 20.38
C ILE A 88 -7.51 -0.51 19.38
N LYS A 89 -6.83 0.64 19.41
CA LYS A 89 -7.07 1.76 18.50
C LYS A 89 -6.33 1.55 17.19
N TRP A 90 -7.08 1.34 16.12
CA TRP A 90 -6.57 1.22 14.76
C TRP A 90 -6.69 2.55 14.02
N THR A 91 -5.71 2.82 13.17
CA THR A 91 -5.70 3.95 12.24
C THR A 91 -5.13 3.48 10.92
N GLY A 92 -5.56 4.10 9.84
CA GLY A 92 -5.03 3.85 8.51
C GLY A 92 -5.15 5.06 7.61
N TYR A 93 -4.82 4.86 6.35
CA TYR A 93 -4.91 5.86 5.32
C TYR A 93 -5.64 5.29 4.11
N GLU A 94 -6.38 6.15 3.45
CA GLU A 94 -6.88 5.92 2.10
C GLU A 94 -5.85 6.54 1.14
N TYR A 95 -5.33 5.73 0.22
CA TYR A 95 -4.38 6.17 -0.79
C TYR A 95 -5.04 6.25 -2.16
N LYS A 96 -5.03 7.45 -2.73
CA LYS A 96 -5.65 7.78 -4.01
C LYS A 96 -4.60 8.18 -5.05
N VAL A 97 -4.89 7.83 -6.29
CA VAL A 97 -4.17 8.30 -7.48
C VAL A 97 -5.13 9.05 -8.39
N ALA A 98 -4.70 10.17 -8.96
CA ALA A 98 -5.47 10.97 -9.91
C ALA A 98 -4.61 11.31 -11.12
N ARG A 99 -5.23 11.36 -12.31
CA ARG A 99 -4.55 11.75 -13.55
C ARG A 99 -4.42 13.28 -13.61
N PHE A 100 -3.63 13.74 -14.58
CA PHE A 100 -3.51 15.16 -14.94
C PHE A 100 -4.20 15.43 -16.26
#